data_AF-A0A3P1B1E7-F1
#
_entry.id   AF-A0A3P1B1E7-F1
#
_cell.length_a   1.000
_cell.length_b   1.000
_cell.length_c   1.000
_cell.angle_alpha   90.00
_cell.angle_beta   90.00
_cell.angle_gamma   90.00
#
_symmetry.space_group_name_H-M   'P 1'
#
loop_
_entity.id
_entity.type
_entity.pdbx_description
1 polymer ?
#
loop_
_entity_poly.entity_id
_entity_poly.type
_entity_poly.pdbx_seq_one_letter_code
_entity_poly.pdbx_strand_id
1 'polypeptide(L)'
;MKISSLKGLFLLLLPICIVLFFSFRKSTFLSVEGKFGTFCLSCKAYESGSAVGTYGFGLAYCDDNIKEMSNQINYDEIEKFKVFLKDKGLSNLLDRVVKIEQTLKSNNTEKYFTAVKDYSNEIELLNVEDKEMVLAYFK
;
A
#
# COMPACT_ATOMS: atom_id res chain seq x y z
N MET A 1 36.55 -2.49 -51.78
CA MET A 1 36.66 -3.21 -50.49
C MET A 1 36.47 -2.17 -49.39
N LYS A 2 35.21 -1.98 -48.97
CA LYS A 2 34.55 -2.55 -47.78
C LYS A 2 34.76 -1.69 -46.51
N ILE A 3 33.68 -0.95 -46.21
CA ILE A 3 33.01 -0.87 -44.90
C ILE A 3 33.92 -0.49 -43.72
N SER A 4 34.11 0.80 -43.42
CA SER A 4 34.72 1.19 -42.14
C SER A 4 34.19 2.48 -41.49
N SER A 5 33.17 3.15 -42.04
CA SER A 5 32.61 4.37 -41.41
C SER A 5 31.28 4.14 -40.68
N LEU A 6 30.47 3.16 -41.11
CA LEU A 6 29.14 2.94 -40.53
C LEU A 6 29.16 2.31 -39.12
N LYS A 7 30.24 1.56 -38.78
CA LYS A 7 30.35 0.86 -37.49
C LYS A 7 30.61 1.81 -36.31
N GLY A 8 31.32 2.92 -36.53
CA GLY A 8 31.62 3.92 -35.49
C GLY A 8 30.38 4.73 -35.08
N LEU A 9 29.52 5.07 -36.05
CA LEU A 9 28.28 5.82 -35.79
C LEU A 9 27.27 4.99 -34.98
N PHE A 10 27.19 3.68 -35.25
CA PHE A 10 26.30 2.76 -34.52
C PHE A 10 26.74 2.55 -33.06
N LEU A 11 28.05 2.58 -32.79
CA LEU A 11 28.63 2.47 -31.44
C LEU A 11 28.40 3.71 -30.58
N LEU A 12 28.30 4.90 -31.19
CA LEU A 12 28.01 6.16 -30.49
C LEU A 12 26.51 6.34 -30.19
N LEU A 13 25.61 5.77 -31.00
CA LEU A 13 24.17 5.86 -30.81
C LEU A 13 23.62 4.85 -29.79
N LEU A 14 24.30 3.71 -29.59
CA LEU A 14 23.89 2.70 -28.62
C LEU A 14 23.76 3.23 -27.16
N PRO A 15 24.74 3.97 -26.60
CA PRO A 15 24.61 4.51 -25.25
C PRO A 15 23.53 5.59 -25.16
N ILE A 16 23.30 6.38 -26.22
CA ILE A 16 22.24 7.39 -26.27
C ILE A 16 20.86 6.71 -26.25
N CYS A 17 20.68 5.63 -27.02
CA CYS A 17 19.45 4.83 -26.98
C CYS A 17 19.22 4.19 -25.61
N ILE A 18 20.27 3.68 -24.94
CA ILE A 18 20.17 3.09 -23.60
C ILE A 18 19.79 4.15 -22.55
N VAL A 19 20.44 5.33 -22.58
CA VAL A 19 20.12 6.44 -21.68
C VAL A 19 18.69 6.95 -21.90
N LEU A 20 18.23 7.06 -23.15
CA LEU A 20 16.85 7.40 -23.45
C LEU A 20 15.87 6.31 -22.96
N PHE A 21 16.19 5.02 -23.11
CA PHE A 21 15.33 3.92 -22.65
C PHE A 21 15.15 3.91 -21.12
N PHE A 22 16.20 4.26 -20.36
CA PHE A 22 16.09 4.47 -18.91
C PHE A 22 15.35 5.76 -18.53
N SER A 23 15.42 6.80 -19.36
CA SER A 23 14.80 8.10 -19.07
C SER A 23 13.27 8.12 -19.23
N PHE A 24 12.68 7.09 -19.85
CA PHE A 24 11.23 7.01 -20.12
C PHE A 24 10.45 6.03 -19.24
N ARG A 25 11.08 5.33 -18.28
CA ARG A 25 10.29 4.58 -17.30
C ARG A 25 9.59 5.59 -16.38
N LYS A 26 8.28 5.73 -16.54
CA LYS A 26 7.44 6.57 -15.67
C LYS A 26 7.40 5.96 -14.26
N SER A 27 7.31 6.81 -13.24
CA SER A 27 7.02 6.38 -11.88
C SER A 27 5.72 5.58 -11.85
N THR A 28 5.73 4.46 -11.12
CA THR A 28 4.53 3.64 -10.94
C THR A 28 3.74 4.21 -9.77
N PHE A 29 2.53 4.69 -10.04
CA PHE A 29 1.61 5.12 -9.00
C PHE A 29 0.71 3.94 -8.62
N LEU A 30 0.71 3.60 -7.34
CA LEU A 30 -0.13 2.58 -6.75
C LEU A 30 -1.23 3.26 -5.95
N SER A 31 -2.47 2.78 -6.11
CA SER A 31 -3.61 3.22 -5.33
C SER A 31 -4.40 1.99 -4.90
N VAL A 32 -4.78 1.95 -3.64
CA VAL A 32 -5.74 0.97 -3.11
C VAL A 32 -6.87 1.70 -2.42
N GLU A 33 -8.09 1.41 -2.87
CA GLU A 33 -9.32 1.90 -2.27
C GLU A 33 -9.85 0.84 -1.30
N GLY A 34 -10.13 1.26 -0.07
CA GLY A 34 -10.77 0.44 0.96
C GLY A 34 -11.92 1.20 1.61
N LYS A 35 -12.67 0.51 2.47
CA LYS A 35 -13.82 1.10 3.19
C LYS A 35 -13.43 2.33 4.01
N PHE A 36 -12.21 2.37 4.53
CA PHE A 36 -11.72 3.46 5.39
C PHE A 36 -10.96 4.56 4.64
N GLY A 37 -10.82 4.46 3.31
CA GLY A 37 -10.19 5.50 2.51
C GLY A 37 -9.35 4.98 1.36
N THR A 38 -8.56 5.88 0.80
CA THR A 38 -7.65 5.62 -0.32
C THR A 38 -6.22 5.75 0.14
N PHE A 39 -5.39 4.77 -0.20
CA PHE A 39 -3.98 4.70 0.20
C PHE A 39 -3.13 4.64 -1.06
N CYS A 40 -2.26 5.62 -1.21
CA CYS A 40 -1.49 5.85 -2.42
C CYS A 40 0.00 5.82 -2.15
N LEU A 41 0.75 5.25 -3.09
CA LEU A 41 2.21 5.24 -3.07
C LEU A 41 2.78 5.47 -4.47
N SER A 42 3.82 6.30 -4.56
CA SER A 42 4.55 6.50 -5.81
C SER A 42 5.89 5.79 -5.74
N CYS A 43 6.05 4.74 -6.55
CA CYS A 43 7.31 4.05 -6.73
C CYS A 43 8.15 4.71 -7.82
N LYS A 44 9.48 4.64 -7.65
CA LYS A 44 10.40 5.11 -8.70
C LYS A 44 10.30 4.18 -9.91
N ALA A 45 10.72 4.71 -11.05
CA ALA A 45 10.71 4.07 -12.36
C ALA A 45 11.32 2.65 -12.44
N TYR A 46 12.28 2.34 -11.57
CA TYR A 46 12.98 1.06 -11.55
C TYR A 46 12.46 0.10 -10.46
N GLU A 47 11.54 0.55 -9.62
CA GLU A 47 11.04 -0.21 -8.48
C GLU A 47 9.78 -0.98 -8.87
N SER A 48 9.65 -2.19 -8.34
CA SER A 48 8.43 -2.98 -8.37
C SER A 48 7.45 -2.44 -7.31
N GLY A 49 6.18 -2.34 -7.69
CA GLY A 49 5.12 -1.81 -6.82
C GLY A 49 4.06 -2.87 -6.53
N SER A 50 3.59 -2.93 -5.28
CA SER A 50 2.48 -3.81 -4.87
C SER A 50 1.52 -3.06 -3.95
N ALA A 51 0.22 -3.22 -4.16
CA ALA A 51 -0.80 -2.66 -3.27
C ALA A 51 -1.88 -3.72 -2.96
N VAL A 52 -2.26 -3.80 -1.69
CA VAL A 52 -3.22 -4.78 -1.18
C VAL A 52 -4.20 -4.12 -0.22
N GLY A 53 -5.48 -4.46 -0.36
CA GLY A 53 -6.50 -4.11 0.63
C GLY A 53 -6.52 -5.13 1.76
N THR A 54 -6.53 -4.66 3.00
CA THR A 54 -6.54 -5.47 4.21
C THR A 54 -7.63 -4.96 5.14
N TYR A 55 -8.78 -5.64 5.12
CA TYR A 55 -9.90 -5.42 6.05
C TYR A 55 -10.27 -3.93 6.23
N GLY A 56 -10.57 -3.27 5.10
CA GLY A 56 -10.94 -1.86 5.06
C GLY A 56 -9.78 -0.87 4.96
N PHE A 57 -8.55 -1.28 5.29
CA PHE A 57 -7.33 -0.49 5.15
C PHE A 57 -6.55 -0.88 3.88
N GLY A 58 -5.63 -0.02 3.45
CA GLY A 58 -4.75 -0.26 2.31
C GLY A 58 -3.28 -0.31 2.70
N LEU A 59 -2.52 -1.19 2.06
CA LEU A 59 -1.07 -1.31 2.17
C LEU A 59 -0.44 -1.24 0.79
N ALA A 60 0.55 -0.36 0.60
CA ALA A 60 1.28 -0.24 -0.65
C ALA A 60 2.81 -0.24 -0.43
N TYR A 61 3.55 -0.94 -1.29
CA TYR A 61 4.99 -1.20 -1.14
C TYR A 61 5.72 -0.87 -2.44
N CYS A 62 6.99 -0.47 -2.32
CA CYS A 62 7.94 -0.43 -3.44
C CYS A 62 9.18 -1.27 -3.10
N ASP A 63 9.53 -2.28 -3.92
CA ASP A 63 10.65 -3.19 -3.70
C ASP A 63 10.72 -3.73 -2.25
N ASP A 64 9.58 -4.17 -1.70
CA ASP A 64 9.42 -4.65 -0.32
C ASP A 64 9.76 -3.63 0.79
N ASN A 65 10.08 -2.38 0.43
CA ASN A 65 10.37 -1.30 1.37
C ASN A 65 9.11 -0.49 1.68
N ILE A 66 8.97 -0.13 2.95
CA ILE A 66 7.95 0.79 3.42
C ILE A 66 8.38 2.21 3.04
N LYS A 67 7.52 2.90 2.29
CA LYS A 67 7.73 4.29 1.88
C LYS A 67 6.57 5.14 2.36
N GLU A 68 6.80 6.45 2.42
CA GLU A 68 5.75 7.41 2.75
C GLU A 68 4.55 7.24 1.82
N MET A 69 3.38 7.01 2.41
CA MET A 69 2.13 6.88 1.66
C MET A 69 1.30 8.15 1.80
N SER A 70 0.67 8.54 0.70
CA SER A 70 -0.36 9.57 0.70
C SER A 70 -1.69 8.91 1.02
N ASN A 71 -2.27 9.25 2.16
CA ASN A 71 -3.49 8.64 2.64
C ASN A 71 -4.63 9.66 2.65
N GLN A 72 -5.75 9.33 2.02
CA GLN A 72 -7.01 10.05 2.17
C GLN A 72 -7.94 9.18 3.02
N ILE A 73 -8.07 9.51 4.31
CA ILE A 73 -8.75 8.68 5.30
C ILE A 73 -10.16 9.19 5.56
N ASN A 74 -11.13 8.26 5.56
CA ASN A 74 -12.49 8.50 6.02
C ASN A 74 -12.61 8.10 7.50
N TYR A 75 -12.32 9.06 8.40
CA TYR A 75 -12.36 8.82 9.83
C TYR A 75 -13.76 8.49 10.36
N ASP A 76 -14.83 8.97 9.71
CA ASP A 76 -16.20 8.66 10.13
C ASP A 76 -16.53 7.17 9.98
N GLU A 77 -16.05 6.53 8.91
CA GLU A 77 -16.20 5.08 8.72
C GLU A 77 -15.36 4.29 9.73
N ILE A 78 -14.19 4.80 10.11
CA ILE A 78 -13.39 4.20 11.20
C ILE A 78 -14.13 4.29 12.53
N GLU A 79 -14.76 5.43 12.86
CA GLU A 79 -15.55 5.59 14.08
C GLU A 79 -16.76 4.64 14.10
N LYS A 80 -17.50 4.53 12.99
CA LYS A 80 -18.61 3.58 12.88
C LYS A 80 -18.15 2.15 13.10
N PHE A 81 -16.97 1.78 12.58
CA PHE A 81 -16.42 0.44 12.78
C PHE A 81 -16.00 0.21 14.23
N LYS A 82 -15.39 1.19 14.90
CA LYS A 82 -15.07 1.10 16.33
C LYS A 82 -16.32 0.90 17.19
N VAL A 83 -17.41 1.60 16.89
CA VAL A 83 -18.71 1.40 17.56
C VAL A 83 -19.21 -0.03 17.35
N PHE A 84 -19.21 -0.52 16.10
CA PHE A 84 -19.58 -1.90 15.79
C PHE A 84 -18.75 -2.93 16.60
N LEU A 85 -17.43 -2.78 16.63
CA LEU A 85 -16.55 -3.68 17.40
C LEU A 85 -16.85 -3.64 18.90
N LYS A 86 -17.12 -2.44 19.44
CA LYS A 86 -17.49 -2.25 20.84
C LYS A 86 -18.80 -2.96 21.18
N ASP A 87 -19.82 -2.79 20.34
CA ASP A 87 -21.15 -3.40 20.54
C ASP A 87 -21.11 -4.93 20.45
N LYS A 88 -20.15 -5.48 19.69
CA LYS A 88 -19.90 -6.92 19.57
C LYS A 88 -18.93 -7.48 20.61
N GLY A 89 -18.39 -6.65 21.51
CA GLY A 89 -17.45 -7.09 22.53
C GLY A 89 -16.06 -7.47 22.01
N LEU A 90 -15.70 -7.08 20.78
CA LEU A 90 -14.43 -7.38 20.13
C LEU A 90 -13.32 -6.40 20.53
N SER A 91 -13.03 -6.35 21.83
CA SER A 91 -12.13 -5.36 22.46
C SER A 91 -10.70 -5.38 21.90
N ASN A 92 -10.09 -6.55 21.70
CA ASN A 92 -8.75 -6.64 21.10
C ASN A 92 -8.71 -5.99 19.71
N LEU A 93 -9.72 -6.28 18.89
CA LEU A 93 -9.79 -5.76 17.53
C LEU A 93 -10.02 -4.25 17.54
N LEU A 94 -10.86 -3.75 18.45
CA LEU A 94 -11.05 -2.33 18.69
C LEU A 94 -9.73 -1.63 19.03
N ASP A 95 -8.93 -2.19 19.94
CA ASP A 95 -7.63 -1.63 20.32
C ASP A 95 -6.65 -1.59 19.13
N ARG A 96 -6.69 -2.58 18.23
CA ARG A 96 -5.90 -2.57 16.99
C ARG A 96 -6.33 -1.43 16.07
N VAL A 97 -7.63 -1.22 15.88
CA VAL A 97 -8.16 -0.12 15.05
C VAL A 97 -7.78 1.23 15.63
N VAL A 98 -7.84 1.41 16.96
CA VAL A 98 -7.40 2.64 17.64
C VAL A 98 -5.91 2.90 17.40
N LYS A 99 -5.06 1.87 17.46
CA LYS A 99 -3.63 2.01 17.15
C LYS A 99 -3.40 2.42 15.70
N ILE A 100 -4.11 1.81 14.74
CA ILE A 100 -4.02 2.21 13.33
C ILE A 100 -4.38 3.69 13.18
N GLU A 101 -5.51 4.12 13.75
CA GLU A 101 -5.94 5.52 13.69
C GLU A 101 -4.90 6.49 14.27
N GLN A 102 -4.28 6.15 15.40
CA GLN A 102 -3.19 6.95 15.99
C GLN A 102 -1.97 7.05 15.06
N THR A 103 -1.61 5.96 14.37
CA THR A 103 -0.50 5.97 13.41
C THR A 103 -0.82 6.77 12.15
N LEU A 104 -2.07 6.76 11.68
CA LEU A 104 -2.55 7.63 10.60
C LEU A 104 -2.48 9.10 10.99
N LYS A 105 -2.96 9.47 12.19
CA LYS A 105 -2.93 10.85 12.69
C LYS A 105 -1.52 11.40 12.94
N SER A 106 -0.55 10.52 13.18
CA SER A 106 0.87 10.90 13.36
C SER A 106 1.69 10.83 12.08
N ASN A 107 1.09 10.50 10.93
CA ASN A 107 1.74 10.34 9.63
C ASN A 107 2.97 9.39 9.67
N ASN A 108 2.97 8.41 10.58
CA ASN A 108 4.08 7.48 10.72
C ASN A 108 3.78 6.21 9.90
N THR A 109 4.28 6.19 8.67
CA THR A 109 3.96 5.12 7.72
C THR A 109 4.47 3.76 8.20
N GLU A 110 5.68 3.65 8.73
CA GLU A 110 6.21 2.38 9.25
C GLU A 110 5.36 1.80 10.38
N LYS A 111 4.98 2.63 11.35
CA LYS A 111 4.09 2.21 12.43
C LYS A 111 2.70 1.83 11.92
N TYR A 112 2.20 2.54 10.91
CA TYR A 112 0.94 2.19 10.25
C TYR A 112 0.99 0.79 9.63
N PHE A 113 2.05 0.46 8.87
CA PHE A 113 2.22 -0.88 8.30
C PHE A 113 2.20 -1.97 9.36
N THR A 114 2.95 -1.78 10.45
CA THR A 114 2.97 -2.73 11.57
C THR A 114 1.60 -2.85 12.22
N ALA A 115 0.91 -1.74 12.47
CA ALA A 115 -0.42 -1.74 13.09
C ALA A 115 -1.48 -2.45 12.23
N VAL A 116 -1.46 -2.27 10.91
CA VAL A 116 -2.38 -2.96 9.99
C VAL A 116 -2.06 -4.45 9.89
N LYS A 117 -0.78 -4.84 9.90
CA LYS A 117 -0.38 -6.27 9.94
C LYS A 117 -0.87 -6.93 11.23
N ASP A 118 -0.65 -6.30 12.38
CA ASP A 118 -1.14 -6.79 13.67
C ASP A 118 -2.66 -6.95 13.69
N TYR A 119 -3.38 -5.96 13.16
CA TYR A 119 -4.83 -5.98 13.00
C TYR A 119 -5.31 -7.13 12.10
N SER A 120 -4.65 -7.33 10.96
CA SER A 120 -4.96 -8.44 10.05
C SER A 120 -4.78 -9.79 10.73
N ASN A 121 -3.68 -9.95 11.47
CA ASN A 121 -3.42 -11.18 12.22
C ASN A 121 -4.48 -11.41 13.30
N GLU A 122 -4.91 -10.34 14.00
CA GLU A 122 -5.98 -10.43 15.01
C GLU A 122 -7.29 -10.94 14.38
N ILE A 123 -7.64 -10.49 13.17
CA ILE A 123 -8.82 -10.99 12.43
C ILE A 123 -8.67 -12.47 12.07
N GLU A 124 -7.48 -12.90 11.66
CA GLU A 124 -7.22 -14.30 11.32
C GLU A 124 -7.35 -15.24 12.53
N LEU A 125 -7.12 -14.73 13.75
CA LEU A 125 -7.20 -15.49 14.99
C LEU A 125 -8.61 -15.54 15.59
N LEU A 126 -9.56 -14.79 15.04
CA LEU A 126 -10.96 -14.87 15.47
C LEU A 126 -11.53 -16.27 15.21
N ASN A 127 -12.51 -16.67 16.03
CA ASN A 127 -13.33 -17.83 15.69
C ASN A 127 -14.11 -17.56 14.38
N VAL A 128 -14.63 -18.63 13.78
CA VAL A 128 -15.29 -18.55 12.46
C VAL A 128 -16.47 -17.57 12.46
N GLU A 129 -17.30 -17.60 13.49
CA GLU A 129 -18.50 -16.75 13.58
C GLU A 129 -18.15 -15.26 13.69
N ASP A 130 -17.24 -14.91 14.60
CA ASP A 130 -16.77 -13.53 14.78
C ASP A 130 -16.05 -13.03 13.53
N LYS A 131 -15.22 -13.88 12.91
CA LYS A 131 -14.54 -13.54 11.66
C LYS A 131 -15.55 -13.25 10.56
N GLU A 132 -16.52 -14.13 10.33
CA GLU A 132 -17.56 -13.92 9.32
C GLU A 132 -18.36 -12.64 9.56
N MET A 133 -18.70 -12.36 10.82
CA MET A 133 -19.40 -11.14 11.23
C MET A 133 -18.59 -9.87 10.92
N VAL A 134 -17.30 -9.88 11.24
CA VAL A 134 -16.39 -8.76 10.94
C VAL A 134 -16.21 -8.61 9.43
N LEU A 135 -16.04 -9.71 8.69
CA LEU A 135 -15.89 -9.67 7.23
C LEU A 135 -17.17 -9.16 6.54
N ALA A 136 -18.34 -9.48 7.09
CA ALA A 136 -19.61 -8.97 6.58
C ALA A 136 -19.74 -7.45 6.73
N TYR A 137 -19.09 -6.82 7.71
CA TYR A 137 -19.05 -5.37 7.83
C TYR A 137 -18.43 -4.70 6.60
N PHE A 138 -17.50 -5.37 5.90
CA PHE A 138 -16.77 -4.82 4.76
C PHE A 138 -17.40 -5.09 3.40
N LYS A 139 -18.43 -5.93 3.34
CA LYS A 139 -19.22 -6.19 2.13
C LYS A 139 -20.22 -5.07 1.89
#